data_AF-A0A6V7QA37-F1
#
_entry.id   AF-A0A6V7QA37-F1
#
_cell.length_a   1.000
_cell.length_b   1.000
_cell.length_c   1.000
_cell.angle_alpha   90.00
_cell.angle_beta   90.00
_cell.angle_gamma   90.00
#
_symmetry.space_group_name_H-M   'P 1'
#
loop_
_entity.id
_entity.type
_entity.pdbx_description
1 polymer ?
#
loop_
_entity_poly.entity_id
_entity_poly.type
_entity_poly.pdbx_seq_one_letter_code
_entity_poly.pdbx_strand_id
1 'polypeptide(L)'
;MQYGRVIAYTSRQLKDYEKNYPTHDLELAAVIFVLKLWRHYLYGEHCKIFTDHKSLKYLFTQKELNLRQRRWLELLKDYDISIQYHPGKANVVADALSRKSVQSLSMMITQQRPLLEELQRLRFEVVSPGSTARLMSIVLQPTLLDRIREK
;
A
#
# COMPACT_ATOMS: atom_id res chain seq x y z
N MET A 1 -6.18 14.45 5.39
CA MET A 1 -6.10 15.72 4.64
C MET A 1 -6.57 16.82 5.55
N GLN A 2 -5.97 18.00 5.47
CA GLN A 2 -6.41 19.18 6.23
C GLN A 2 -6.48 20.35 5.27
N TYR A 3 -7.61 21.07 5.25
CA TYR A 3 -7.89 22.17 4.32
C TYR A 3 -7.65 21.79 2.83
N GLY A 4 -8.07 20.59 2.43
CA GLY A 4 -7.91 20.10 1.06
C GLY A 4 -6.49 19.70 0.66
N ARG A 5 -5.52 19.74 1.60
CA ARG A 5 -4.13 19.36 1.35
C ARG A 5 -3.78 18.04 2.05
N VAL A 6 -2.94 17.25 1.39
CA VAL A 6 -2.42 16.02 1.99
C VAL A 6 -1.29 16.37 2.96
N ILE A 7 -1.35 15.78 4.16
CA ILE A 7 -0.31 15.94 5.18
C ILE A 7 0.80 14.90 4.94
N ALA A 8 0.41 13.64 4.82
CA ALA A 8 1.33 12.54 4.61
C ALA A 8 0.66 11.36 3.89
N TYR A 9 1.49 10.52 3.27
CA TYR A 9 1.12 9.24 2.70
C TYR A 9 1.83 8.11 3.46
N THR A 10 1.19 6.95 3.55
CA THR A 10 1.79 5.76 4.13
C THR A 10 1.28 4.52 3.42
N SER A 11 2.15 3.52 3.27
CA SER A 11 1.79 2.18 2.81
C SER A 11 2.60 1.15 3.58
N ARG A 12 2.10 -0.09 3.66
CA ARG A 12 2.79 -1.20 4.33
C ARG A 12 2.47 -2.50 3.60
N GLN A 13 3.48 -3.37 3.47
CA GLN A 13 3.26 -4.72 2.99
C GLN A 13 2.49 -5.56 4.04
N LEU A 14 1.64 -6.46 3.54
CA LEU A 14 0.96 -7.44 4.38
C LEU A 14 1.99 -8.41 4.98
N LYS A 15 1.86 -8.69 6.27
CA LYS A 15 2.65 -9.73 6.94
C LYS A 15 2.18 -11.11 6.49
N ASP A 16 3.02 -12.13 6.63
CA ASP A 16 2.72 -13.47 6.12
C ASP A 16 1.42 -14.06 6.69
N TYR A 17 1.14 -13.82 7.97
CA TYR A 17 -0.12 -14.25 8.58
C TYR A 17 -1.33 -13.41 8.16
N GLU A 18 -1.14 -12.15 7.75
CA GLU A 18 -2.21 -11.26 7.26
C GLU A 18 -2.64 -11.68 5.86
N LYS A 19 -1.75 -12.27 5.05
CA LYS A 19 -2.08 -12.76 3.69
C LYS A 19 -3.24 -13.76 3.66
N ASN A 20 -3.47 -14.47 4.77
CA ASN A 20 -4.55 -15.44 4.90
C ASN A 20 -5.87 -14.83 5.38
N TYR A 21 -5.92 -13.51 5.59
CA TYR A 21 -7.12 -12.84 6.07
C TYR A 21 -8.10 -12.62 4.91
N PRO A 22 -9.42 -12.70 5.18
CA PRO A 22 -10.40 -12.30 4.19
C PRO A 22 -10.24 -10.80 3.87
N THR A 23 -10.61 -10.39 2.66
CA THR A 23 -10.46 -9.01 2.18
C THR A 23 -11.00 -7.98 3.17
N HIS A 24 -12.17 -8.24 3.76
CA HIS A 24 -12.75 -7.37 4.78
C HIS A 24 -11.81 -7.10 5.97
N ASP A 25 -11.14 -8.15 6.47
CA ASP A 25 -10.20 -8.03 7.59
C ASP A 25 -8.90 -7.35 7.16
N LEU A 26 -8.49 -7.48 5.89
CA LEU A 26 -7.34 -6.77 5.35
C LEU A 26 -7.59 -5.26 5.28
N GLU A 27 -8.76 -4.85 4.78
CA GLU A 27 -9.16 -3.45 4.73
C GLU A 27 -9.23 -2.85 6.15
N LEU A 28 -9.80 -3.61 7.10
CA LEU A 28 -9.83 -3.18 8.49
C LEU A 28 -8.42 -3.12 9.11
N ALA A 29 -7.54 -4.08 8.81
CA ALA A 29 -6.16 -4.06 9.27
C ALA A 29 -5.40 -2.81 8.79
N ALA A 30 -5.66 -2.39 7.55
CA ALA A 30 -5.08 -1.17 6.99
C ALA A 30 -5.53 0.07 7.78
N VAL A 31 -6.82 0.18 8.11
CA VAL A 31 -7.35 1.27 8.96
C VAL A 31 -6.68 1.26 10.33
N ILE A 32 -6.64 0.11 11.01
CA ILE A 32 -6.02 -0.02 12.34
C ILE A 32 -4.53 0.34 12.31
N PHE A 33 -3.82 -0.02 11.24
CA PHE A 33 -2.42 0.34 11.06
C PHE A 33 -2.22 1.86 10.97
N VAL A 34 -3.02 2.54 10.15
CA VAL A 34 -2.95 4.00 9.97
C VAL A 34 -3.27 4.72 11.29
N LEU A 35 -4.28 4.27 12.02
CA LEU A 35 -4.64 4.86 13.33
C LEU A 35 -3.52 4.72 14.35
N LYS A 36 -2.86 3.55 14.41
CA LYS A 36 -1.71 3.35 15.29
C LYS A 36 -0.52 4.23 14.90
N LEU A 37 -0.23 4.33 13.61
CA LEU A 37 0.91 5.09 13.09
C LEU A 37 0.75 6.59 13.36
N TRP A 38 -0.44 7.12 13.10
CA TRP A 38 -0.74 8.55 13.21
C TRP A 38 -1.49 8.89 14.51
N ARG A 39 -1.39 8.05 15.55
CA ARG A 39 -2.07 8.27 16.83
C ARG A 39 -1.85 9.69 17.36
N HIS A 40 -0.63 10.20 17.26
CA HIS A 40 -0.26 11.54 17.72
C HIS A 40 -0.95 12.68 16.95
N TYR A 41 -1.44 12.46 15.73
CA TYR A 41 -2.22 13.45 14.98
C TYR A 41 -3.73 13.26 15.10
N LEU A 42 -4.19 12.03 15.30
CA LEU A 42 -5.62 11.68 15.23
C LEU A 42 -6.29 11.62 16.59
N TYR A 43 -5.53 11.57 17.68
CA TYR A 43 -6.08 11.47 19.03
C TYR A 43 -6.71 12.80 19.46
N GLY A 44 -7.97 12.75 19.90
CA GLY A 44 -8.73 13.93 20.34
C GLY A 44 -9.42 14.72 19.23
N GLU A 45 -9.23 14.37 17.96
CA GLU A 45 -9.81 15.07 16.81
C GLU A 45 -10.79 14.18 16.04
N HIS A 46 -11.86 14.80 15.50
CA HIS A 46 -12.84 14.08 14.69
C HIS A 46 -12.28 13.75 13.31
N CYS A 47 -12.11 12.46 13.02
CA CYS A 47 -11.47 11.98 11.80
C CYS A 47 -12.46 11.28 10.85
N LYS A 48 -12.43 11.66 9.57
CA LYS A 48 -13.23 10.99 8.52
C LYS A 48 -12.34 10.00 7.77
N ILE A 49 -12.69 8.72 7.79
CA ILE A 49 -12.01 7.67 7.05
C ILE A 49 -12.81 7.36 5.79
N PHE A 50 -12.17 7.47 4.64
CA PHE A 50 -12.74 7.10 3.35
C PHE A 50 -12.21 5.74 2.93
N THR A 51 -13.11 4.82 2.60
CA THR A 51 -12.78 3.46 2.13
C THR A 51 -13.67 3.07 0.97
N ASP A 52 -13.12 2.32 0.02
CA ASP A 52 -13.85 1.72 -1.10
C ASP A 52 -14.44 0.34 -0.77
N HIS A 53 -14.36 -0.07 0.50
CA HIS A 53 -15.01 -1.28 0.98
C HIS A 53 -16.32 -0.98 1.71
N LYS A 54 -17.46 -1.23 1.03
CA LYS A 54 -18.81 -0.91 1.55
C LYS A 54 -19.11 -1.54 2.91
N SER A 55 -18.61 -2.74 3.16
CA SER A 55 -18.90 -3.50 4.39
C SER A 55 -18.36 -2.82 5.65
N LEU A 56 -17.24 -2.09 5.54
CA LEU A 56 -16.64 -1.37 6.68
C LEU A 56 -17.52 -0.25 7.23
N LYS A 57 -18.46 0.25 6.42
CA LYS A 57 -19.46 1.23 6.90
C LYS A 57 -20.29 0.66 8.07
N TYR A 58 -20.55 -0.64 8.06
CA TYR A 58 -21.42 -1.30 9.04
C TYR A 58 -20.64 -1.94 10.19
N LEU A 59 -19.32 -1.72 10.28
CA LEU A 59 -18.45 -2.35 11.26
C LEU A 59 -18.93 -2.14 12.70
N PHE A 60 -19.41 -0.94 13.03
CA PHE A 60 -19.92 -0.61 14.36
C PHE A 60 -21.30 -1.18 14.67
N THR A 61 -22.10 -1.48 13.64
CA THR A 61 -23.48 -1.97 13.77
C THR A 61 -23.61 -3.49 13.70
N GLN A 62 -22.53 -4.18 13.31
CA GLN A 62 -22.56 -5.62 13.09
C GLN A 62 -22.63 -6.39 14.42
N LYS A 63 -23.65 -7.26 14.56
CA LYS A 63 -23.88 -8.04 15.80
C LYS A 63 -22.86 -9.16 16.00
N GLU A 64 -22.44 -9.80 14.91
CA GLU A 64 -21.52 -10.93 14.95
C GLU A 64 -20.15 -10.52 14.43
N LEU A 65 -19.22 -10.38 15.37
CA LEU A 65 -17.84 -9.98 15.14
C LEU A 65 -16.91 -11.08 15.61
N ASN A 66 -15.91 -11.39 14.80
CA ASN A 66 -14.82 -12.30 15.15
C ASN A 66 -13.99 -11.71 16.31
N LEU A 67 -13.37 -12.56 17.15
CA LEU A 67 -12.48 -12.16 18.25
C LEU A 67 -11.43 -11.13 17.83
N ARG A 68 -10.86 -11.26 16.61
CA ARG A 68 -9.92 -10.27 16.05
C ARG A 68 -10.57 -8.91 15.83
N GLN A 69 -11.75 -8.89 15.19
CA GLN A 69 -12.50 -7.67 14.91
C GLN A 69 -12.95 -6.98 16.20
N ARG A 70 -13.33 -7.76 17.23
CA ARG A 70 -13.66 -7.21 18.56
C ARG A 70 -12.49 -6.46 19.18
N ARG A 71 -11.29 -7.04 19.19
CA ARG A 71 -10.07 -6.36 19.69
C ARG A 71 -9.74 -5.08 18.90
N TRP A 72 -9.99 -5.09 17.60
CA TRP A 72 -9.79 -3.90 16.76
C TRP A 72 -10.87 -2.84 16.98
N LEU A 73 -12.09 -3.25 17.28
CA LEU A 73 -13.18 -2.34 17.64
C LEU A 73 -12.95 -1.64 18.98
N GLU A 74 -12.38 -2.33 19.96
CA GLU A 74 -11.94 -1.70 21.22
C GLU A 74 -10.96 -0.55 20.93
N LEU A 75 -9.97 -0.80 20.06
CA LEU A 75 -9.03 0.25 19.66
C LEU A 75 -9.72 1.38 18.89
N LEU A 76 -10.69 1.08 18.02
CA LEU A 76 -11.41 2.09 17.25
C LEU A 76 -12.26 3.00 18.15
N LYS A 77 -12.81 2.48 19.24
CA LYS A 77 -13.60 3.27 20.20
C LYS A 77 -12.80 4.37 20.90
N ASP A 78 -11.48 4.22 20.98
CA ASP A 78 -10.60 5.25 21.54
C ASP A 78 -10.47 6.49 20.64
N TYR A 79 -10.94 6.43 19.39
CA TYR A 79 -10.87 7.52 18.42
C TYR A 79 -12.27 7.99 18.01
N ASP A 80 -12.43 9.30 17.85
CA ASP A 80 -13.65 9.86 17.25
C ASP A 80 -13.55 9.79 15.72
N ILE A 81 -14.11 8.72 15.14
CA ILE A 81 -14.00 8.41 13.70
C ILE A 81 -15.36 8.23 13.06
N SER A 82 -15.53 8.77 11.85
CA SER A 82 -16.61 8.39 10.94
C SER A 82 -16.08 7.69 9.69
N ILE A 83 -16.58 6.47 9.43
CA ILE A 83 -16.22 5.69 8.23
C ILE A 83 -17.22 5.99 7.12
N GLN A 84 -16.73 6.47 5.98
CA GLN A 84 -17.52 6.80 4.81
C GLN A 84 -17.09 5.97 3.60
N TYR A 85 -18.07 5.44 2.88
CA TYR A 85 -17.82 4.76 1.63
C TYR A 85 -17.48 5.76 0.53
N HIS A 86 -16.39 5.52 -0.18
CA HIS A 86 -15.97 6.29 -1.34
C HIS A 86 -15.70 5.34 -2.51
N PRO A 87 -16.29 5.54 -3.70
CA PRO A 87 -16.13 4.60 -4.80
C PRO A 87 -14.66 4.50 -5.22
N GLY A 88 -14.19 3.27 -5.50
CA GLY A 88 -12.78 2.98 -5.81
C GLY A 88 -12.20 3.82 -6.96
N LYS A 89 -13.03 4.23 -7.94
CA LYS A 89 -12.62 5.16 -9.01
C LYS A 89 -12.10 6.51 -8.53
N ALA A 90 -12.52 6.94 -7.33
CA ALA A 90 -12.07 8.18 -6.72
C ALA A 90 -11.02 7.93 -5.61
N ASN A 91 -10.79 6.67 -5.21
CA ASN A 91 -9.74 6.27 -4.27
C ASN A 91 -8.37 6.05 -4.95
N VAL A 92 -8.11 6.74 -6.06
CA VAL A 92 -6.96 6.48 -6.96
C VAL A 92 -5.62 6.60 -6.24
N VAL A 93 -5.51 7.56 -5.32
CA VAL A 93 -4.23 7.83 -4.63
C VAL A 93 -3.87 6.70 -3.66
N ALA A 94 -4.83 6.23 -2.86
CA ALA A 94 -4.61 5.11 -1.96
C ALA A 94 -4.40 3.81 -2.73
N ASP A 95 -5.16 3.62 -3.82
CA ASP A 95 -5.07 2.47 -4.70
C ASP A 95 -3.69 2.38 -5.39
N ALA A 96 -3.15 3.51 -5.88
CA ALA A 96 -1.82 3.58 -6.46
C ALA A 96 -0.71 3.22 -5.46
N LEU A 97 -0.87 3.59 -4.18
CA LEU A 97 0.09 3.26 -3.11
C LEU A 97 -0.05 1.81 -2.61
N SER A 98 -1.25 1.25 -2.67
CA SER A 98 -1.56 -0.12 -2.23
C SER A 98 -1.13 -1.15 -3.28
N ARG A 99 -1.29 -0.83 -4.57
CA ARG A 99 -0.92 -1.71 -5.67
C ARG A 99 0.59 -1.69 -5.88
N LYS A 100 1.22 -2.87 -5.78
CA LYS A 100 2.57 -3.06 -6.32
C LYS A 100 2.53 -2.80 -7.84
N SER A 101 3.20 -1.75 -8.30
CA SER A 101 3.61 -1.61 -9.71
C SER A 101 4.67 -2.66 -10.12
N VAL A 102 5.16 -3.44 -9.15
CA VAL A 102 6.29 -4.37 -9.29
C VAL A 102 5.99 -5.55 -10.21
N GLN A 103 4.72 -5.85 -10.51
CA GLN A 103 4.36 -7.04 -11.27
C GLN A 103 4.48 -6.88 -12.80
N SER A 104 5.25 -5.94 -13.35
CA SER A 104 5.47 -5.94 -14.81
C SER A 104 6.77 -5.35 -15.34
N LEU A 105 7.50 -4.48 -14.63
CA LEU A 105 8.68 -3.85 -15.25
C LEU A 105 9.94 -4.74 -15.25
N SER A 106 10.14 -5.60 -14.24
CA SER A 106 11.24 -6.57 -14.25
C SER A 106 11.07 -7.64 -15.34
N MET A 107 9.83 -8.04 -15.65
CA MET A 107 9.51 -8.90 -16.79
C MET A 107 9.78 -8.24 -18.15
N MET A 108 9.91 -6.91 -18.22
CA MET A 108 10.33 -6.22 -19.45
C MET A 108 11.83 -6.34 -19.70
N ILE A 109 12.65 -6.59 -18.66
CA ILE A 109 14.10 -6.69 -18.78
C ILE A 109 14.55 -8.13 -18.96
N THR A 110 13.87 -9.11 -18.33
CA THR A 110 14.25 -10.52 -18.45
C THR A 110 13.08 -11.47 -18.23
N GLN A 111 13.11 -12.61 -18.93
CA GLN A 111 12.19 -13.74 -18.72
C GLN A 111 12.78 -14.84 -17.81
N GLN A 112 14.02 -14.67 -17.34
CA GLN A 112 14.68 -15.65 -16.48
C GLN A 112 14.11 -15.59 -15.07
N ARG A 113 13.37 -16.65 -14.67
CA ARG A 113 12.81 -16.81 -13.32
C ARG A 113 13.80 -16.59 -12.17
N PRO A 114 15.00 -17.21 -12.14
CA PRO A 114 15.92 -17.03 -11.01
C PRO A 114 16.36 -15.56 -10.85
N LEU A 115 16.53 -14.84 -11.95
CA LEU A 115 16.93 -13.43 -11.93
C LEU A 115 15.77 -12.54 -11.44
N LEU A 116 14.53 -12.84 -11.85
CA LEU A 116 13.33 -12.16 -11.34
C LEU A 116 13.15 -12.35 -9.83
N GLU A 117 13.41 -13.56 -9.33
CA GLU A 117 13.36 -13.88 -7.90
C GLU A 117 14.44 -13.12 -7.12
N GLU A 118 15.67 -13.04 -7.65
CA GLU A 118 16.75 -12.24 -7.04
C GLU A 118 16.44 -10.75 -7.03
N LEU A 119 15.93 -10.19 -8.14
CA LEU A 119 15.52 -8.79 -8.21
C LEU A 119 14.43 -8.47 -7.17
N GLN A 120 13.45 -9.37 -7.02
CA GLN A 120 12.42 -9.25 -5.99
C GLN A 120 13.00 -9.36 -4.58
N ARG A 121 13.93 -10.30 -4.34
CA ARG A 121 14.61 -10.50 -3.06
C ARG A 121 15.41 -9.27 -2.65
N LEU A 122 16.10 -8.66 -3.60
CA LEU A 122 16.95 -7.48 -3.41
C LEU A 122 16.15 -6.16 -3.44
N ARG A 123 14.83 -6.22 -3.65
CA ARG A 123 13.92 -5.07 -3.75
C ARG A 123 14.34 -4.07 -4.82
N PHE A 124 14.89 -4.56 -5.94
CA PHE A 124 15.17 -3.70 -7.08
C PHE A 124 13.88 -3.30 -7.77
N GLU A 125 13.70 -2.00 -7.98
CA GLU A 125 12.63 -1.44 -8.78
C GLU A 125 13.16 -1.08 -10.16
N VAL A 126 12.55 -1.66 -11.19
CA VAL A 126 12.80 -1.28 -12.57
C VAL A 126 11.97 -0.05 -12.87
N VAL A 127 12.61 1.04 -13.27
CA VAL A 127 11.94 2.31 -13.60
C VAL A 127 12.18 2.63 -15.07
N SER A 128 11.11 2.94 -15.81
CA SER A 128 11.21 3.38 -17.20
C SER A 128 11.93 4.75 -17.28
N PRO A 129 12.86 4.95 -18.23
CA PRO A 129 13.55 6.22 -18.37
C PRO A 129 12.56 7.33 -18.78
N GLY A 130 12.16 8.15 -17.79
CA GLY A 130 11.27 9.31 -17.98
C GLY A 130 10.41 9.67 -16.77
N SER A 131 10.27 8.76 -15.80
CA SER A 131 9.39 8.98 -14.64
C SER A 131 10.18 9.31 -13.38
N THR A 132 10.00 10.54 -12.88
CA THR A 132 10.35 11.07 -11.54
C THR A 132 11.83 11.23 -11.14
N ALA A 133 12.06 12.20 -10.22
CA ALA A 133 13.35 12.61 -9.66
C ALA A 133 14.09 11.42 -9.02
N ARG A 134 15.26 11.10 -9.57
CA ARG A 134 16.12 9.99 -9.12
C ARG A 134 17.06 10.51 -8.03
N LEU A 135 17.08 9.85 -6.87
CA LEU A 135 18.13 10.06 -5.86
C LEU A 135 19.41 9.29 -6.23
N MET A 136 19.28 8.09 -6.81
CA MET A 136 20.38 7.26 -7.31
C MET A 136 19.84 6.24 -8.32
N SER A 137 20.56 5.97 -9.41
CA SER A 137 20.25 4.89 -10.35
C SER A 137 21.50 4.11 -10.74
N ILE A 138 21.43 2.79 -10.71
CA ILE A 138 22.43 1.90 -11.29
C ILE A 138 21.97 1.53 -12.69
N VAL A 139 22.77 1.87 -13.70
CA VAL A 139 22.51 1.53 -15.10
C VAL A 139 23.43 0.38 -15.46
N LEU A 140 22.86 -0.79 -15.72
CA LEU A 140 23.59 -1.95 -16.25
C LEU A 140 23.43 -1.95 -17.77
N GLN A 141 24.50 -1.63 -18.49
CA GLN A 141 24.55 -1.76 -19.95
C GLN A 141 25.37 -2.99 -20.33
N PRO A 142 24.86 -3.86 -21.23
CA PRO A 142 25.65 -4.94 -21.80
C PRO A 142 26.81 -4.36 -22.63
N THR A 143 28.05 -4.55 -22.19
CA THR A 143 29.27 -4.06 -22.87
C THR A 143 29.59 -4.85 -24.16
N LEU A 144 28.69 -5.71 -24.61
CA LEU A 144 28.93 -6.62 -25.73
C LEU A 144 29.00 -5.85 -27.05
N LEU A 145 28.16 -4.83 -27.23
CA LEU A 145 28.16 -3.98 -28.43
C LEU A 145 29.39 -3.07 -28.49
N ASP A 146 29.87 -2.58 -27.36
CA ASP A 146 31.08 -1.76 -27.28
C ASP A 146 32.31 -2.61 -27.66
N ARG A 147 32.37 -3.86 -27.17
CA ARG A 147 33.42 -4.82 -27.55
C ARG A 147 33.40 -5.25 -29.01
N ILE A 148 32.25 -5.19 -29.68
CA ILE A 148 32.13 -5.47 -31.12
C ILE A 148 32.61 -4.28 -31.95
N ARG A 149 32.42 -3.04 -31.47
CA ARG A 149 32.87 -1.81 -32.15
C ARG A 149 34.37 -1.55 -32.05
N GLU A 150 35.05 -2.15 -31.06
CA GLU A 150 36.50 -2.05 -30.86
C GLU A 150 37.31 -3.07 -31.70
N LYS A 151 36.66 -3.86 -32.56
CA LYS A 151 37.30 -4.74 -33.57
C LYS A 151 36.99 -4.26 -34.97
#